data_AF-A0A941DRV7-F1
#
_entry.id   AF-A0A941DRV7-F1
#
_cell.length_a   1.000
_cell.length_b   1.000
_cell.length_c   1.000
_cell.angle_alpha   90.00
_cell.angle_beta   90.00
_cell.angle_gamma   90.00
#
_symmetry.space_group_name_H-M   'P 1'
#
loop_
_entity.id
_entity.type
_entity.pdbx_description
1 polymer ?
#
loop_
_entity_poly.entity_id
_entity_poly.type
_entity_poly.pdbx_seq_one_letter_code
_entity_poly.pdbx_strand_id
1 'polypeptide(L)'
;DQGLRAAQVDASDDFNRKMVGLYDLYDAQCQREGVVDFAELLLRTYELLSRNQPLREHYQERFRHILVDEFQDTNDLQYKWLKLMAGAGNRRPNAVFAVGDD
;
A
#
# COMPACT_ATOMS: atom_id res chain seq x y z
N ASP A 1 3.86 -6.05 -5.53
CA ASP A 1 4.01 -4.73 -6.19
C ASP A 1 2.71 -3.94 -6.33
N GLN A 2 1.66 -4.47 -6.97
CA GLN A 2 0.43 -3.68 -7.21
C GLN A 2 -0.48 -3.46 -5.99
N GLY A 3 -0.28 -4.27 -4.93
CA GLY A 3 -1.07 -4.22 -3.69
C GLY A 3 -2.50 -4.73 -3.84
N LEU A 4 -2.67 -5.84 -4.58
CA LEU A 4 -3.98 -6.45 -4.82
C LEU A 4 -4.23 -7.57 -3.80
N ARG A 5 -5.43 -7.61 -3.24
CA ARG A 5 -5.96 -8.78 -2.52
C ARG A 5 -6.28 -9.90 -3.52
N ALA A 6 -6.35 -11.15 -3.04
CA ALA A 6 -6.65 -12.32 -3.88
C ALA A 6 -7.89 -12.10 -4.77
N ALA A 7 -8.95 -11.54 -4.21
CA ALA A 7 -10.21 -11.24 -4.92
C ALA A 7 -10.10 -10.14 -6.00
N GLN A 8 -8.99 -9.41 -6.07
CA GLN A 8 -8.76 -8.31 -7.00
C GLN A 8 -7.78 -8.69 -8.13
N VAL A 9 -7.20 -9.87 -8.08
CA VAL A 9 -6.30 -10.38 -9.12
C VAL A 9 -7.14 -10.95 -10.27
N ASP A 10 -6.79 -10.60 -11.51
CA ASP A 10 -7.41 -11.21 -12.69
C ASP A 10 -7.04 -12.70 -12.76
N ALA A 11 -8.07 -13.55 -12.76
CA ALA A 11 -7.95 -15.00 -12.74
C ALA A 11 -8.48 -15.61 -14.05
N SER A 12 -8.13 -14.97 -15.17
CA SER A 12 -8.61 -15.31 -16.51
C SER A 12 -8.09 -16.69 -16.98
N ASP A 13 -6.87 -17.08 -16.63
CA ASP A 13 -6.30 -18.40 -16.94
C ASP A 13 -6.24 -19.36 -15.73
N ASP A 14 -6.04 -20.66 -16.01
CA ASP A 14 -6.00 -21.72 -14.99
C ASP A 14 -4.85 -21.58 -14.00
N PHE A 15 -3.71 -21.05 -14.44
CA PHE A 15 -2.56 -20.84 -13.58
C PHE A 15 -2.86 -19.74 -12.56
N ASN A 16 -3.37 -18.59 -13.02
CA ASN A 16 -3.75 -17.48 -12.16
C ASN A 16 -4.87 -17.84 -11.20
N ARG A 17 -5.89 -18.61 -11.63
CA ARG A 17 -6.91 -19.16 -10.71
C ARG A 17 -6.30 -19.95 -9.56
N LYS A 18 -5.34 -20.83 -9.85
CA LYS A 18 -4.66 -21.62 -8.83
C LYS A 18 -3.83 -20.75 -7.89
N MET A 19 -3.12 -19.75 -8.41
CA MET A 19 -2.32 -18.82 -7.61
C MET A 19 -3.22 -17.98 -6.68
N VAL A 20 -4.36 -17.49 -7.17
CA VAL A 20 -5.35 -16.77 -6.35
C VAL A 20 -5.87 -17.64 -5.20
N GLY A 21 -6.20 -18.90 -5.47
CA GLY A 21 -6.62 -19.84 -4.42
C GLY A 21 -5.54 -20.10 -3.37
N LEU A 22 -4.27 -20.21 -3.78
CA LEU A 22 -3.15 -20.35 -2.84
C LEU A 22 -2.94 -19.09 -2.01
N TYR A 23 -3.05 -17.91 -2.62
CA TYR A 23 -2.93 -16.64 -1.90
C TYR A 23 -4.04 -16.49 -0.85
N ASP A 24 -5.29 -16.82 -1.20
CA ASP A 24 -6.42 -16.73 -0.25
C ASP A 24 -6.22 -17.67 0.95
N LEU A 25 -5.75 -18.90 0.71
CA LEU A 25 -5.43 -19.85 1.79
C LEU A 25 -4.28 -19.35 2.69
N TYR A 26 -3.25 -18.75 2.09
CA TYR A 26 -2.14 -18.14 2.82
C TYR A 26 -2.60 -16.98 3.70
N ASP A 27 -3.34 -16.02 3.14
CA ASP A 27 -3.86 -14.88 3.90
C ASP A 27 -4.77 -15.35 5.05
N ALA A 28 -5.65 -16.32 4.78
CA ALA A 28 -6.50 -16.90 5.81
C ALA A 28 -5.70 -17.57 6.95
N GLN A 29 -4.56 -18.20 6.65
CA GLN A 29 -3.67 -18.75 7.68
C GLN A 29 -3.02 -17.63 8.50
N CYS A 30 -2.45 -16.61 7.85
CA CYS A 30 -1.83 -15.48 8.52
C CYS A 30 -2.80 -14.78 9.47
N GLN A 31 -4.06 -14.59 9.04
CA GLN A 31 -5.11 -13.99 9.85
C GLN A 31 -5.47 -14.83 11.08
N ARG A 32 -5.54 -16.17 10.94
CA ARG A 32 -5.79 -17.08 12.06
C ARG A 32 -4.67 -17.03 13.10
N GLU A 33 -3.43 -16.91 12.65
CA GLU A 33 -2.25 -16.86 13.53
C GLU A 33 -1.96 -15.46 14.06
N GLY A 34 -2.61 -14.42 13.53
CA GLY A 34 -2.36 -13.03 13.91
C GLY A 34 -0.98 -12.53 13.47
N VAL A 35 -0.42 -13.10 12.40
CA VAL A 35 0.89 -12.75 11.86
C VAL A 35 0.76 -11.91 10.59
N VAL A 36 1.78 -11.11 10.32
CA VAL A 36 1.89 -10.26 9.12
C VAL A 36 3.29 -10.35 8.56
N ASP A 37 3.40 -10.47 7.24
CA ASP A 37 4.66 -10.33 6.53
C ASP A 37 4.89 -8.86 6.09
N PHE A 38 6.05 -8.60 5.48
CA PHE A 38 6.41 -7.25 5.05
C PHE A 38 5.46 -6.65 4.00
N ALA A 39 4.98 -7.45 3.04
CA ALA A 39 4.06 -6.97 2.01
C ALA A 39 2.69 -6.66 2.62
N GLU A 40 2.27 -7.49 3.57
CA GLU A 40 1.00 -7.34 4.28
C GLU A 40 0.99 -6.10 5.19
N LEU A 41 2.12 -5.77 5.84
CA LEU A 41 2.27 -4.53 6.60
C LEU A 41 2.01 -3.29 5.73
N LEU A 42 2.60 -3.24 4.53
CA LEU A 42 2.42 -2.13 3.60
C LEU A 42 0.97 -2.08 3.09
N LEU A 43 0.41 -3.22 2.68
CA LEU A 43 -0.94 -3.28 2.12
C LEU A 43 -2.00 -2.88 3.14
N ARG A 44 -1.93 -3.42 4.36
CA ARG A 44 -2.85 -3.03 5.46
C ARG A 44 -2.73 -1.57 5.82
N THR A 45 -1.52 -1.04 5.88
CA THR A 45 -1.31 0.38 6.19
C THR A 45 -1.97 1.26 5.11
N TYR A 46 -1.78 0.93 3.84
CA TYR A 46 -2.44 1.62 2.74
C TYR A 46 -3.96 1.52 2.82
N GLU A 47 -4.52 0.32 3.03
CA GLU A 47 -5.97 0.12 3.15
C GLU A 47 -6.57 0.87 4.34
N LEU A 48 -5.89 0.83 5.49
CA LEU A 48 -6.30 1.51 6.71
C LEU A 48 -6.39 3.03 6.50
N LEU A 49 -5.33 3.64 5.98
CA LEU A 49 -5.29 5.08 5.73
C LEU A 49 -6.26 5.49 4.60
N SER A 50 -6.51 4.61 3.63
CA SER A 50 -7.43 4.88 2.53
C SER A 50 -8.87 4.97 3.04
N ARG A 51 -9.25 4.05 3.94
CA ARG A 51 -10.60 3.91 4.49
C ARG A 51 -10.86 4.77 5.73
N ASN A 52 -9.83 5.15 6.48
CA ASN A 52 -9.95 5.94 7.71
C ASN A 52 -9.42 7.37 7.50
N GLN A 53 -10.29 8.26 7.04
CA GLN A 53 -9.94 9.67 6.78
C GLN A 53 -9.43 10.40 8.03
N PRO A 54 -10.06 10.33 9.22
CA PRO A 54 -9.55 11.02 10.41
C PRO A 54 -8.13 10.58 10.79
N LEU A 55 -7.84 9.27 10.71
CA LEU A 55 -6.50 8.75 10.99
C LEU A 55 -5.48 9.23 9.94
N ARG A 56 -5.89 9.21 8.67
CA ARG A 56 -5.06 9.73 7.57
C ARG A 56 -4.76 11.22 7.76
N GLU A 57 -5.75 12.03 8.08
CA GLU A 57 -5.59 13.47 8.32
C GLU A 57 -4.68 13.74 9.51
N HIS A 58 -4.83 13.00 10.61
CA HIS A 58 -3.91 13.07 11.76
C HIS A 58 -2.44 12.91 11.34
N TYR A 59 -2.15 11.92 10.49
CA TYR A 59 -0.79 11.70 9.99
C TYR A 59 -0.36 12.71 8.93
N GLN A 60 -1.27 13.17 8.06
CA GLN A 60 -1.00 14.23 7.09
C GLN A 60 -0.66 15.56 7.77
N GLU A 61 -1.31 15.88 8.89
CA GLU A 61 -1.01 17.05 9.71
C GLU A 61 0.34 16.91 10.41
N ARG A 62 0.66 15.71 10.89
CA ARG A 62 1.93 15.42 11.56
C ARG A 62 3.14 15.47 10.60
N PHE A 63 2.99 14.95 9.39
CA PHE A 63 4.08 14.82 8.41
C PHE A 63 3.90 15.79 7.23
N ARG A 64 4.16 17.08 7.48
CA ARG A 64 4.02 18.16 6.48
C ARG A 64 5.10 18.15 5.40
N HIS A 65 6.24 17.54 5.70
CA HIS A 65 7.38 17.37 4.81
C HIS A 65 7.78 15.90 4.80
N ILE A 66 7.81 15.29 3.61
CA ILE A 66 8.12 13.87 3.42
C ILE A 66 9.34 13.79 2.52
N LEU A 67 10.42 13.22 3.05
CA LEU A 67 11.64 12.95 2.29
C LEU A 67 11.65 11.46 1.93
N VAL A 68 11.85 11.15 0.66
CA VAL A 68 11.93 9.79 0.15
C VAL A 68 13.27 9.62 -0.53
N ASP A 69 14.05 8.67 -0.06
CA ASP A 69 15.31 8.25 -0.66
C ASP A 69 15.08 7.02 -1.54
N GLU A 70 16.01 6.73 -2.45
CA GLU A 70 15.96 5.57 -3.35
C GLU A 70 14.59 5.41 -4.06
N PHE A 71 14.04 6.52 -4.56
CA PHE A 71 12.68 6.54 -5.11
C PHE A 71 12.51 5.63 -6.33
N GLN A 72 13.58 5.33 -7.07
CA GLN A 72 13.59 4.43 -8.21
C GLN A 72 13.20 2.98 -7.85
N ASP A 73 13.40 2.57 -6.59
CA ASP A 73 13.01 1.23 -6.11
C ASP A 73 11.54 1.17 -5.64
N THR A 74 10.80 2.28 -5.74
CA THR A 74 9.42 2.37 -5.25
C THR A 74 8.44 1.62 -6.16
N ASN A 75 7.69 0.66 -5.60
CA ASN A 75 6.63 -0.03 -6.32
C ASN A 75 5.26 0.71 -6.27
N ASP A 76 4.30 0.22 -7.06
CA ASP A 76 2.96 0.81 -7.18
C ASP A 76 2.24 1.01 -5.84
N LEU A 77 2.28 0.02 -4.94
CA LEU A 77 1.64 0.11 -3.63
C LEU A 77 2.28 1.20 -2.76
N GLN A 78 3.62 1.25 -2.71
CA GLN A 78 4.35 2.28 -1.98
C GLN A 78 4.06 3.67 -2.55
N TYR A 79 4.00 3.80 -3.87
CA TYR A 79 3.66 5.07 -4.52
C TYR A 79 2.21 5.52 -4.22
N LYS A 80 1.25 4.58 -4.22
CA LYS A 80 -0.14 4.85 -3.81
C LYS A 80 -0.21 5.30 -2.34
N TRP A 81 0.53 4.64 -1.46
CA TRP A 81 0.63 5.02 -0.05
C TRP A 81 1.25 6.41 0.12
N LEU A 82 2.33 6.73 -0.60
CA LEU A 82 2.98 8.02 -0.55
C LEU A 82 2.04 9.14 -1.01
N LYS A 83 1.30 8.95 -2.11
CA LYS A 83 0.30 9.92 -2.58
C LYS A 83 -0.80 10.18 -1.55
N LEU A 84 -1.22 9.12 -0.86
CA LEU A 84 -2.21 9.22 0.19
C LEU A 84 -1.68 10.02 1.38
N MET A 85 -0.43 9.80 1.78
CA MET A 85 0.25 10.54 2.85
C MET A 85 0.59 11.99 2.47
N ALA A 86 0.87 12.24 1.20
CA ALA A 86 1.09 13.58 0.66
C ALA A 86 -0.21 14.40 0.61
N GLY A 87 -1.38 13.78 0.78
CA GLY A 87 -2.67 14.43 0.56
C GLY A 87 -2.83 14.87 -0.89
N ALA A 88 -2.34 14.07 -1.85
CA ALA A 88 -2.49 14.36 -3.27
C ALA A 88 -3.97 14.53 -3.64
N GLY A 89 -4.32 15.68 -4.23
CA GLY A 89 -5.71 16.06 -4.52
C GLY A 89 -6.37 16.97 -3.47
N ASN A 90 -5.75 17.16 -2.30
CA ASN A 90 -6.20 18.17 -1.34
C ASN A 90 -5.83 19.58 -1.81
N ARG A 91 -6.57 20.60 -1.33
CA ARG A 91 -6.28 22.03 -1.63
C ARG A 91 -4.87 22.48 -1.22
N ARG A 92 -4.31 21.83 -0.20
CA ARG A 92 -2.96 22.08 0.32
C ARG A 92 -2.27 20.75 0.63
N PRO A 93 -1.66 20.09 -0.36
CA PRO A 93 -0.92 18.86 -0.14
C PRO A 93 0.34 19.12 0.70
N ASN A 94 0.88 18.06 1.30
CA ASN A 94 2.16 18.07 1.99
C ASN A 94 3.32 18.15 0.98
N ALA A 95 4.45 18.70 1.40
CA ALA A 95 5.64 18.78 0.57
C ALA A 95 6.32 17.41 0.51
N VAL A 96 6.56 16.90 -0.70
CA VAL A 96 7.31 15.67 -0.94
C VAL A 96 8.61 16.02 -1.65
N PHE A 97 9.73 15.54 -1.13
CA PHE A 97 11.04 15.61 -1.75
C PHE A 97 11.55 14.19 -1.94
N ALA A 98 11.65 13.75 -3.19
CA ALA A 98 12.09 12.41 -3.54
C ALA A 98 13.42 12.48 -4.29
N VAL A 99 14.36 11.61 -3.93
CA VAL A 99 15.66 11.45 -4.59
C VAL A 99 15.85 10.00 -5.01
N GLY A 100 16.67 9.78 -6.04
CA GLY A 100 16.93 8.48 -6.64
C GLY A 100 17.77 8.63 -7.90
N ASP A 101 18.22 7.50 -8.45
CA ASP A 101 18.89 7.43 -9.76
C ASP A 101 17.92 6.92 -10.84
N ASP A 102 18.29 7.06 -12.12
CA ASP A 102 17.48 6.62 -13.28
C ASP A 102 17.54 5.09 -13.52
#